data_AF-A0A6L9LH89-F1
#
_entry.id   AF-A0A6L9LH89-F1
#
_cell.length_a   1.000
_cell.length_b   1.000
_cell.length_c   1.000
_cell.angle_alpha   90.00
_cell.angle_beta   90.00
_cell.angle_gamma   90.00
#
_symmetry.space_group_name_H-M   'P 1'
#
loop_
_entity.id
_entity.type
_entity.pdbx_description
1 polymer ?
#
loop_
_entity_poly.entity_id
_entity_poly.type
_entity_poly.pdbx_seq_one_letter_code
_entity_poly.pdbx_strand_id
1 'polypeptide(L)'
;MTIELYAVPGNVTSESVESPISNASGELPEQEPTLDLGDLIGSYDSEEEILAFLNEQLSARNQTLTDSQIVAFDPYTHVKRLQLTIQHEDQSTNQQHYYLVTDEGY
;
A
#
# COMPACT_ATOMS: atom_id res chain seq x y z
N MET A 1 -1.52 18.64 -2.69
CA MET A 1 -2.24 17.48 -2.14
C MET A 1 -1.17 16.55 -1.68
N THR A 2 -1.10 16.27 -0.38
CA THR A 2 0.01 15.50 0.18
C THR A 2 -0.37 14.02 0.21
N ILE A 3 0.60 13.17 -0.16
CA ILE A 3 0.48 11.73 -0.23
C ILE A 3 1.46 11.15 0.80
N GLU A 4 0.93 10.47 1.79
CA GLU A 4 1.70 9.77 2.80
C GLU A 4 1.97 8.34 2.34
N LEU A 5 3.24 7.96 2.29
CA LEU A 5 3.69 6.62 1.92
C LEU A 5 3.97 5.81 3.18
N TYR A 6 3.32 4.67 3.29
CA TYR A 6 3.55 3.75 4.39
C TYR A 6 4.08 2.41 3.94
N ALA A 7 4.95 1.83 4.76
CA ALA A 7 5.45 0.48 4.61
C ALA A 7 4.35 -0.51 4.99
N VAL A 8 4.00 -1.38 4.05
CA VAL A 8 3.10 -2.49 4.35
C VAL A 8 3.86 -3.50 5.23
N PRO A 9 3.36 -3.83 6.43
CA PRO A 9 3.97 -4.88 7.23
C PRO A 9 3.91 -6.17 6.40
N GLY A 10 5.05 -6.86 6.26
CA GLY A 10 5.29 -7.96 5.31
C GLY A 10 4.43 -9.22 5.49
N ASN A 11 3.30 -9.12 6.17
CA ASN A 11 2.36 -10.20 6.44
C ASN A 11 0.89 -9.81 6.17
N VAL A 12 0.60 -8.77 5.38
CA VAL A 12 -0.73 -8.66 4.77
C VAL A 12 -0.84 -9.71 3.65
N THR A 13 -1.07 -10.95 4.08
CA THR A 13 -1.93 -11.83 3.30
C THR A 13 -3.08 -10.98 2.79
N SER A 14 -3.31 -11.01 1.49
CA SER A 14 -4.56 -10.55 0.91
C SER A 14 -5.66 -11.49 1.42
N GLU A 15 -5.94 -11.47 2.71
CA GLU A 15 -7.25 -11.76 3.23
C GLU A 15 -8.10 -10.64 2.64
N SER A 16 -8.56 -10.92 1.42
CA SER A 16 -9.84 -10.44 0.95
C SER A 16 -10.72 -10.56 2.18
N VAL A 17 -11.13 -9.43 2.75
CA VAL A 17 -12.14 -9.45 3.80
C VAL A 17 -13.33 -10.09 3.12
N GLU A 18 -13.49 -11.41 3.26
CA GLU A 18 -14.69 -12.11 2.89
C GLU A 18 -15.77 -11.36 3.66
N SER A 19 -16.57 -10.60 2.92
CA SER A 19 -17.67 -9.83 3.49
C SER A 19 -18.42 -10.79 4.41
N PRO A 20 -18.55 -10.49 5.72
CA PRO A 20 -19.18 -11.43 6.62
C PRO A 20 -20.61 -11.60 6.14
N ILE A 21 -20.95 -12.84 5.81
CA ILE A 21 -22.31 -13.29 5.55
C ILE A 21 -23.20 -12.64 6.59
N SER A 22 -24.23 -11.93 6.13
CA SER A 22 -25.26 -11.27 6.95
C SER A 22 -25.63 -12.14 8.15
N ASN A 23 -25.06 -11.83 9.30
CA ASN A 23 -25.52 -12.41 10.56
C ASN A 23 -26.83 -11.72 10.89
N ALA A 24 -27.91 -12.50 10.83
CA ALA A 24 -29.23 -12.12 11.26
C ALA A 24 -29.25 -11.94 12.78
N SER A 25 -28.77 -10.80 13.27
CA SER A 25 -29.11 -10.15 14.55
C SER A 25 -28.46 -8.78 14.53
N GLY A 26 -29.23 -7.74 14.85
CA GLY A 26 -28.84 -6.33 14.74
C GLY A 26 -27.79 -5.88 15.76
N GLU A 27 -26.61 -6.48 15.69
CA GLU A 27 -25.40 -6.02 16.36
C GLU A 27 -24.52 -5.39 15.28
N LEU A 28 -24.31 -4.08 15.39
CA LEU A 28 -23.32 -3.38 14.57
C LEU A 28 -21.97 -4.06 14.79
N PRO A 29 -21.18 -4.37 13.74
CA PRO A 29 -19.83 -4.85 13.94
C PRO A 29 -19.08 -3.83 14.80
N GLU A 30 -18.63 -4.24 15.99
CA GLU A 30 -18.00 -3.36 17.00
C GLU A 30 -16.61 -2.85 16.58
N GLN A 31 -16.12 -3.23 15.41
CA GLN A 31 -14.81 -2.84 14.92
C GLN A 31 -14.91 -2.42 13.47
N GLU A 32 -14.72 -1.12 13.22
CA GLU A 32 -14.29 -0.65 11.91
C GLU A 32 -13.02 -1.42 11.53
N PRO A 33 -12.89 -1.91 10.28
CA PRO A 33 -11.65 -2.54 9.83
C PRO A 33 -10.52 -1.54 10.06
N THR A 34 -9.74 -1.77 11.11
CA THR A 34 -8.66 -0.86 11.49
C THR A 34 -7.56 -1.11 10.48
N LEU A 35 -7.46 -0.24 9.48
CA LEU A 35 -6.37 -0.29 8.53
C LEU A 35 -5.08 0.02 9.30
N ASP A 36 -4.29 -1.01 9.59
CA ASP A 36 -2.97 -0.84 10.17
C ASP A 36 -2.04 -0.34 9.05
N LEU A 37 -1.84 0.97 9.02
CA LEU A 37 -1.05 1.63 7.99
C LEU A 37 0.44 1.31 8.08
N GLY A 38 0.92 0.54 9.06
CA GLY A 38 2.35 0.28 9.21
C GLY A 38 3.15 1.56 9.48
N ASP A 39 4.43 1.57 9.09
CA ASP A 39 5.35 2.67 9.41
C ASP A 39 5.34 3.75 8.31
N LEU A 40 5.22 5.02 8.70
CA LEU A 40 5.27 6.15 7.77
C LEU A 40 6.70 6.31 7.22
N ILE A 41 6.86 6.08 5.93
CA ILE A 41 8.14 6.24 5.23
C ILE A 41 8.40 7.72 4.95
N GLY A 42 7.35 8.46 4.55
CA GLY A 42 7.45 9.88 4.25
C GLY A 42 6.19 10.43 3.60
N SER A 43 6.19 11.76 3.41
CA SER A 43 5.09 12.50 2.77
C SER A 43 5.62 13.17 1.51
N TYR A 44 4.85 13.08 0.43
CA TYR A 44 5.23 13.49 -0.91
C TYR A 44 4.12 14.30 -1.57
N ASP A 45 4.44 15.15 -2.54
CA ASP A 45 3.43 15.96 -3.23
C ASP A 45 2.82 15.21 -4.43
N SER A 46 3.46 14.15 -4.92
CA SER A 46 3.00 13.39 -6.10
C SER A 46 3.37 11.89 -6.07
N GLU A 47 2.59 11.07 -6.79
CA GLU A 47 2.89 9.64 -7.00
C GLU A 47 4.24 9.44 -7.74
N GLU A 48 4.61 10.37 -8.62
CA GLU A 48 5.88 10.37 -9.35
C GLU A 48 7.09 10.53 -8.41
N GLU A 49 6.98 11.37 -7.37
CA GLU A 49 8.05 11.56 -6.39
C GLU A 49 8.23 10.32 -5.51
N ILE A 50 7.12 9.67 -5.14
CA ILE A 50 7.14 8.39 -4.43
C ILE A 50 7.88 7.34 -5.24
N LEU A 51 7.55 7.20 -6.53
CA LEU A 51 8.21 6.25 -7.42
C LEU A 51 9.70 6.58 -7.62
N ALA A 52 10.05 7.86 -7.75
CA ALA A 52 11.44 8.29 -7.83
C ALA A 52 12.23 7.91 -6.58
N PHE A 53 11.70 8.23 -5.39
CA PHE A 53 12.30 7.87 -4.10
C PHE A 53 12.49 6.36 -3.97
N LEU A 54 11.45 5.57 -4.29
CA LEU A 54 11.52 4.11 -4.25
C LEU A 54 12.55 3.57 -5.23
N ASN A 55 12.62 4.11 -6.44
CA ASN A 55 13.60 3.70 -7.44
C ASN A 55 15.05 4.03 -7.01
N GLU A 56 15.28 5.17 -6.35
CA GLU A 56 16.58 5.50 -5.75
C GLU A 56 16.96 4.51 -4.64
N GLN A 57 16.02 4.16 -3.75
CA GLN A 57 16.22 3.16 -2.69
C GLN A 57 16.56 1.78 -3.26
N LEU A 58 15.88 1.37 -4.33
CA LEU A 58 16.13 0.10 -5.02
C LEU A 58 17.51 0.11 -5.70
N SER A 59 17.84 1.20 -6.41
CA SER A 59 19.12 1.38 -7.08
C SER A 59 20.30 1.31 -6.10
N ALA A 60 20.15 1.90 -4.91
CA ALA A 60 21.15 1.81 -3.84
C ALA A 60 21.40 0.35 -3.36
N ARG A 61 20.48 -0.57 -3.64
CA ARG A 61 20.55 -2.00 -3.29
C ARG A 61 20.85 -2.89 -4.50
N ASN A 62 21.25 -2.32 -5.65
CA ASN A 62 21.39 -3.02 -6.93
C ASN A 62 20.10 -3.76 -7.35
N GLN A 63 18.95 -3.18 -7.04
CA GLN A 63 17.64 -3.67 -7.43
C GLN A 63 17.05 -2.75 -8.50
N THR A 64 16.28 -3.32 -9.42
CA THR A 64 15.63 -2.57 -10.49
C THR A 64 14.12 -2.70 -10.38
N LEU A 65 13.41 -1.57 -10.39
CA LEU A 65 11.96 -1.56 -10.53
C LEU A 65 11.59 -1.96 -11.96
N THR A 66 10.87 -3.06 -12.13
CA THR A 66 10.44 -3.56 -13.46
C THR A 66 8.99 -3.24 -13.78
N ASP A 67 8.13 -3.18 -12.77
CA ASP A 67 6.72 -2.84 -12.92
C ASP A 67 6.20 -2.15 -11.64
N SER A 68 5.26 -1.23 -11.80
CA SER A 68 4.59 -0.55 -10.69
C SER A 68 3.11 -0.40 -11.00
N GLN A 69 2.26 -0.83 -10.07
CA GLN A 69 0.81 -0.73 -10.19
C GLN A 69 0.21 -0.08 -8.94
N ILE A 70 -0.69 0.87 -9.13
CA ILE A 70 -1.46 1.49 -8.05
C ILE A 70 -2.90 1.00 -8.16
N VAL A 71 -3.41 0.43 -7.07
CA VAL A 71 -4.80 -0.05 -6.95
C VAL A 71 -5.47 0.62 -5.76
N ALA A 72 -6.76 0.95 -5.87
CA ALA A 72 -7.50 1.43 -4.70
C ALA A 72 -7.56 0.31 -3.65
N PHE A 73 -7.31 0.64 -2.37
CA PHE A 73 -7.46 -0.34 -1.30
C PHE A 73 -8.94 -0.62 -1.03
N ASP A 74 -9.73 0.44 -0.91
CA ASP A 74 -11.19 0.37 -0.81
C ASP A 74 -11.81 1.62 -1.47
N PRO A 75 -12.92 1.49 -2.21
CA PRO A 75 -13.55 2.62 -2.91
C PRO A 75 -14.07 3.73 -1.98
N TYR A 76 -14.20 3.48 -0.68
CA TYR A 76 -14.67 4.44 0.32
C TYR A 76 -13.53 4.99 1.20
N THR A 77 -12.29 4.62 0.90
CA THR A 77 -11.10 5.12 1.61
C THR A 77 -10.21 5.91 0.67
N HIS A 78 -9.58 6.99 1.17
CA HIS A 78 -8.54 7.74 0.44
C HIS A 78 -7.19 7.00 0.44
N VAL A 79 -7.24 5.66 0.50
CA VAL A 79 -6.09 4.78 0.59
C VAL A 79 -5.95 4.01 -0.71
N LYS A 80 -4.77 4.13 -1.30
CA LYS A 80 -4.34 3.33 -2.44
C LYS A 80 -3.24 2.36 -1.97
N ARG A 81 -3.06 1.27 -2.71
CA ARG A 81 -1.98 0.32 -2.56
C ARG A 81 -1.09 0.39 -3.80
N LEU A 82 0.19 0.68 -3.59
CA LEU A 82 1.24 0.63 -4.60
C LEU A 82 1.91 -0.74 -4.52
N GLN A 83 1.85 -1.48 -5.61
CA GLN A 83 2.57 -2.74 -5.80
C GLN A 83 3.77 -2.48 -6.72
N LEU A 84 4.96 -2.85 -6.25
CA LEU A 84 6.19 -2.79 -7.01
C LEU A 84 6.65 -4.21 -7.32
N THR A 85 7.01 -4.46 -8.58
CA THR A 85 7.76 -5.64 -8.98
C THR A 85 9.22 -5.25 -9.12
N ILE A 86 10.06 -5.91 -8.33
CA ILE A 86 11.49 -5.59 -8.19
C ILE A 86 12.28 -6.77 -8.70
N GLN A 87 13.23 -6.52 -9.58
CA GLN A 87 14.20 -7.51 -10.04
C GLN A 87 15.53 -7.33 -9.30
N HIS A 88 16.04 -8.43 -8.76
CA HIS A 88 17.35 -8.52 -8.13
C HIS A 88 18.43 -8.88 -9.15
N GLU A 89 19.69 -8.69 -8.77
CA GLU A 89 20.86 -9.04 -9.60
C GLU A 89 20.86 -10.53 -10.02
N ASP A 90 20.36 -11.41 -9.15
CA ASP A 90 20.19 -12.85 -9.42
C ASP A 90 19.03 -13.18 -10.39
N GLN A 91 18.43 -12.17 -11.04
CA GLN A 91 17.22 -12.27 -11.87
C GLN A 91 15.95 -12.74 -11.13
N SER A 92 16.05 -13.00 -9.83
CA SER A 92 14.92 -13.24 -8.95
C SER A 92 14.04 -11.99 -8.88
N THR A 93 12.72 -12.16 -8.93
CA THR A 93 11.74 -11.09 -8.79
C THR A 93 11.06 -11.15 -7.44
N ASN A 94 10.90 -10.00 -6.79
CA ASN A 94 10.17 -9.84 -5.54
C ASN A 94 9.06 -8.80 -5.70
N GLN A 95 7.93 -9.00 -5.01
CA GLN A 95 6.85 -8.03 -4.98
C GLN A 95 6.88 -7.32 -3.63
N GLN A 96 6.92 -5.99 -3.67
CA GLN A 96 6.77 -5.15 -2.49
C GLN A 96 5.49 -4.34 -2.60
N HIS A 97 4.86 -4.10 -1.45
CA HIS A 97 3.63 -3.33 -1.36
C HIS A 97 3.83 -2.13 -0.43
N TYR A 98 3.16 -1.04 -0.77
CA TYR A 98 3.13 0.20 0.01
C TYR A 98 1.70 0.72 0.05
N TYR A 99 1.33 1.42 1.11
CA TYR A 99 0.07 2.18 1.16
C TYR A 99 0.34 3.65 0.83
N LEU A 100 -0.52 4.25 0.03
CA LEU A 100 -0.54 5.68 -0.24
C LEU A 100 -1.83 6.23 0.33
N VAL A 101 -1.72 7.11 1.33
CA VAL A 101 -2.85 7.80 1.92
C VAL A 101 -2.82 9.22 1.41
N THR A 102 -3.89 9.67 0.79
CA THR A 102 -4.01 11.06 0.36
C THR A 102 -4.79 11.84 1.39
N ASP A 103 -4.19 12.88 1.98
CA ASP A 103 -4.89 13.83 2.85
C ASP A 103 -5.75 14.74 1.97
N GLU A 104 -6.94 14.26 1.61
CA GLU A 104 -8.04 15.14 1.21
C GLU A 104 -8.79 15.49 2.49
N GLY A 105 -8.39 16.60 3.11
CA GLY A 105 -8.96 17.07 4.37
C GLY A 105 -10.49 17.02 4.41
N TYR A 106 -11.00 16.47 5.52
CA TYR A 106 -12.41 16.47 5.90
C TYR A 106 -12.98 17.88 6.08
#